data_AF-A0A3M7I2J5-F1
#
_entry.id   AF-A0A3M7I2J5-F1
#
_cell.length_a   1.000
_cell.length_b   1.000
_cell.length_c   1.000
_cell.angle_alpha   90.00
_cell.angle_beta   90.00
_cell.angle_gamma   90.00
#
_symmetry.space_group_name_H-M   'P 1'
#
loop_
_entity.id
_entity.type
_entity.pdbx_description
1 polymer ?
#
loop_
_entity_poly.entity_id
_entity_poly.type
_entity_poly.pdbx_seq_one_letter_code
_entity_poly.pdbx_strand_id
1 'polypeptide(L)'
;MASNTVTATDTSRLVPIGTIGLTALEPRMQQHRHAEIGINIARTHQNHGYGSEAIRWVLEWGFRFGNLHRIQLGAFEWNPGAIRLYERLGFVLESRKREHLWVDGRYWDLIELGMLEHEWRQRYCAEDEKAKAGAAAAGSGDVQVDVNKTGP
;
A
#
# COMPACT_ATOMS: atom_id res chain seq x y z
N MET A 1 31.90 19.88 -16.50
CA MET A 1 30.47 20.01 -16.16
C MET A 1 29.77 18.77 -16.70
N ALA A 2 29.79 17.65 -15.98
CA ALA A 2 29.20 16.40 -16.46
C ALA A 2 27.72 16.37 -16.07
N SER A 3 26.87 16.31 -17.09
CA SER A 3 25.43 16.12 -17.01
C SER A 3 25.12 14.76 -16.41
N ASN A 4 24.42 14.71 -15.28
CA ASN A 4 23.90 13.45 -14.73
C ASN A 4 22.55 13.15 -15.39
N THR A 5 22.61 12.46 -16.52
CA THR A 5 21.44 11.81 -17.13
C THR A 5 21.14 10.55 -16.33
N VAL A 6 19.96 10.48 -15.69
CA VAL A 6 19.45 9.26 -15.04
C VAL A 6 19.14 8.25 -16.14
N THR A 7 20.06 7.31 -16.37
CA THR A 7 19.89 6.21 -17.31
C THR A 7 18.95 5.15 -16.75
N ALA A 8 18.09 4.62 -17.62
CA ALA A 8 17.13 3.55 -17.34
C ALA A 8 17.75 2.43 -16.47
N THR A 9 17.04 2.05 -15.42
CA THR A 9 17.46 1.03 -14.46
C THR A 9 17.69 -0.30 -15.17
N ASP A 10 18.94 -0.78 -15.15
CA ASP A 10 19.33 -2.08 -15.67
C ASP A 10 18.61 -3.19 -14.89
N THR A 11 17.54 -3.72 -15.47
CA THR A 11 16.69 -4.76 -14.88
C THR A 11 17.43 -6.08 -14.68
N SER A 12 18.62 -6.26 -15.28
CA SER A 12 19.42 -7.49 -15.17
C SER A 12 19.97 -7.75 -13.75
N ARG A 13 19.86 -6.77 -12.85
CA ARG A 13 20.31 -6.88 -11.45
C ARG A 13 19.20 -6.95 -10.40
N LEU A 14 17.92 -6.93 -10.81
CA LEU A 14 16.82 -6.98 -9.85
C LEU A 14 16.61 -8.40 -9.33
N VAL A 15 16.64 -8.55 -8.00
CA VAL A 15 16.33 -9.83 -7.34
C VAL A 15 14.86 -9.81 -6.92
N PRO A 16 14.03 -10.77 -7.38
CA PRO A 16 12.64 -10.86 -6.92
C PRO A 16 12.61 -11.29 -5.45
N ILE A 17 12.05 -10.45 -4.60
CA ILE A 17 11.97 -10.67 -3.13
C ILE A 17 10.60 -11.17 -2.67
N GLY A 18 9.64 -11.30 -3.58
CA GLY A 18 8.28 -11.70 -3.27
C GLY A 18 7.30 -11.50 -4.42
N THR A 19 6.04 -11.75 -4.14
CA THR A 19 4.91 -11.56 -5.05
C THR A 19 3.78 -10.84 -4.32
N ILE A 20 3.05 -10.00 -5.05
CA ILE A 20 1.78 -9.44 -4.62
C ILE A 20 0.81 -9.51 -5.79
N GLY A 21 -0.43 -9.90 -5.52
CA GLY A 21 -1.47 -10.03 -6.52
C GLY A 21 -2.78 -9.47 -6.00
N LEU A 22 -3.60 -8.98 -6.93
CA LEU A 22 -4.95 -8.54 -6.68
C LEU A 22 -5.89 -9.41 -7.52
N THR A 23 -6.73 -10.18 -6.86
CA THR A 23 -7.63 -11.14 -7.51
C THR A 23 -9.06 -10.65 -7.39
N ALA A 24 -9.65 -10.25 -8.51
CA ALA A 24 -11.07 -9.90 -8.54
C ALA A 24 -11.95 -11.14 -8.36
N LEU A 25 -13.19 -10.91 -7.95
CA LEU A 25 -14.22 -11.95 -8.00
C LEU A 25 -14.44 -12.45 -9.44
N GLU A 26 -15.17 -13.57 -9.56
CA GLU A 26 -15.56 -14.13 -10.86
C GLU A 26 -16.16 -13.06 -11.80
N PRO A 27 -15.98 -13.16 -13.12
CA PRO A 27 -16.42 -12.12 -14.06
C PRO A 27 -17.90 -11.70 -13.93
N ARG A 28 -18.79 -12.63 -13.59
CA ARG A 28 -20.23 -12.37 -13.34
C ARG A 28 -20.53 -11.56 -12.06
N MET A 29 -19.51 -11.29 -11.25
CA MET A 29 -19.58 -10.59 -9.96
C MET A 29 -18.86 -9.24 -10.00
N GLN A 30 -18.39 -8.78 -11.16
CA GLN A 30 -17.60 -7.55 -11.29
C GLN A 30 -18.34 -6.29 -10.80
N GLN A 31 -19.69 -6.27 -10.85
CA GLN A 31 -20.50 -5.17 -10.30
C GLN A 31 -20.25 -4.91 -8.81
N HIS A 32 -19.78 -5.92 -8.06
CA HIS A 32 -19.45 -5.76 -6.64
C HIS A 32 -18.14 -5.02 -6.40
N ARG A 33 -17.30 -4.86 -7.44
CA ARG A 33 -16.02 -4.11 -7.40
C ARG A 33 -15.17 -4.53 -6.20
N HIS A 34 -15.04 -5.85 -6.04
CA HIS A 34 -14.40 -6.51 -4.91
C HIS A 34 -13.20 -7.32 -5.39
N ALA A 35 -12.08 -7.20 -4.70
CA ALA A 35 -10.88 -8.00 -4.92
C ALA A 35 -10.20 -8.42 -3.61
N GLU A 36 -9.38 -9.47 -3.71
CA GLU A 36 -8.56 -9.99 -2.62
C GLU A 36 -7.07 -9.77 -2.91
N ILE A 37 -6.31 -9.34 -1.91
CA ILE A 37 -4.86 -9.26 -1.97
C ILE A 37 -4.25 -10.58 -1.51
N GLY A 38 -3.41 -11.17 -2.36
CA GLY A 38 -2.45 -12.19 -1.97
C GLY A 38 -1.03 -11.60 -1.94
N ILE A 39 -0.28 -11.84 -0.86
CA ILE A 39 1.11 -11.39 -0.74
C ILE A 39 2.01 -12.46 -0.16
N ASN A 40 3.20 -12.61 -0.74
CA ASN A 40 4.29 -13.41 -0.21
C ASN A 40 5.61 -12.65 -0.30
N ILE A 41 6.31 -12.47 0.82
CA ILE A 41 7.66 -11.90 0.84
C ILE A 41 8.62 -12.96 1.37
N ALA A 42 9.74 -13.14 0.67
CA ALA A 42 10.79 -14.07 1.06
C ALA A 42 11.24 -13.80 2.51
N ARG A 43 11.41 -14.86 3.31
CA ARG A 43 11.67 -14.75 4.76
C ARG A 43 12.86 -13.82 5.09
N THR A 44 13.91 -13.85 4.29
CA THR A 44 15.12 -13.01 4.43
C THR A 44 14.86 -11.52 4.25
N HIS A 45 13.77 -11.14 3.60
CA HIS A 45 13.38 -9.76 3.30
C HIS A 45 12.16 -9.31 4.12
N GLN A 46 11.63 -10.14 5.02
CA GLN A 46 10.54 -9.75 5.92
C GLN A 46 11.02 -8.75 6.98
N ASN A 47 10.11 -7.98 7.57
CA ASN A 47 10.38 -6.95 8.59
C ASN A 47 11.22 -5.74 8.12
N HIS A 48 11.46 -5.59 6.80
CA HIS A 48 12.16 -4.43 6.21
C HIS A 48 11.21 -3.38 5.61
N GLY A 49 9.89 -3.54 5.81
CA GLY A 49 8.88 -2.61 5.28
C GLY A 49 8.33 -2.93 3.89
N TYR A 50 8.93 -3.86 3.15
CA TYR A 50 8.50 -4.22 1.78
C TYR A 50 7.04 -4.67 1.69
N GLY A 51 6.55 -5.44 2.67
CA GLY A 51 5.13 -5.83 2.70
C GLY A 51 4.20 -4.62 2.81
N SER A 52 4.54 -3.66 3.67
CA SER A 52 3.78 -2.41 3.84
C SER A 52 3.79 -1.57 2.56
N GLU A 53 4.92 -1.48 1.89
CA GLU A 53 5.06 -0.73 0.65
C GLU A 53 4.27 -1.37 -0.50
N ALA A 54 4.42 -2.68 -0.70
CA ALA A 54 3.70 -3.42 -1.73
C ALA A 54 2.18 -3.31 -1.55
N ILE A 55 1.68 -3.49 -0.33
CA ILE A 55 0.23 -3.39 -0.05
C ILE A 55 -0.26 -1.97 -0.30
N ARG A 56 0.44 -0.93 0.15
CA ARG A 56 0.05 0.47 -0.12
C ARG A 56 -0.05 0.75 -1.62
N TRP A 57 0.90 0.24 -2.40
CA TRP A 57 0.89 0.41 -3.85
C TRP A 57 -0.32 -0.27 -4.50
N VAL A 58 -0.65 -1.50 -4.08
CA VAL A 58 -1.84 -2.21 -4.58
C VAL A 58 -3.14 -1.56 -4.13
N LEU A 59 -3.22 -1.03 -2.91
CA LEU A 59 -4.39 -0.28 -2.43
C LEU A 59 -4.60 1.00 -3.25
N GLU A 60 -3.53 1.77 -3.45
CA GLU A 60 -3.59 2.96 -4.30
C GLU A 60 -4.06 2.60 -5.70
N TRP A 61 -3.48 1.57 -6.31
CA TRP A 61 -3.89 1.15 -7.64
C TRP A 61 -5.35 0.68 -7.68
N GLY A 62 -5.74 -0.20 -6.76
CA GLY A 62 -7.07 -0.81 -6.71
C GLY A 62 -8.19 0.20 -6.51
N PHE A 63 -8.00 1.16 -5.60
CA PHE A 63 -9.00 2.19 -5.34
C PHE A 63 -8.94 3.38 -6.31
N ARG A 64 -7.75 3.88 -6.68
CA ARG A 64 -7.65 5.04 -7.60
C ARG A 64 -7.93 4.67 -9.04
N PHE A 65 -7.34 3.58 -9.54
CA PHE A 65 -7.38 3.23 -10.96
C PHE A 65 -8.28 2.04 -11.24
N GLY A 66 -8.31 1.04 -10.36
CA GLY A 66 -9.15 -0.15 -10.47
C GLY A 66 -10.63 0.10 -10.16
N ASN A 67 -10.98 1.29 -9.65
CA ASN A 67 -12.34 1.67 -9.24
C ASN A 67 -12.99 0.63 -8.30
N LEU A 68 -12.19 -0.04 -7.48
CA LEU A 68 -12.69 -1.01 -6.51
C LEU A 68 -13.46 -0.32 -5.40
N HIS A 69 -14.51 -0.95 -4.92
CA HIS A 69 -15.24 -0.51 -3.74
C HIS A 69 -14.64 -1.12 -2.46
N ARG A 70 -14.10 -2.33 -2.57
CA ARG A 70 -13.66 -3.16 -1.46
C ARG A 70 -12.43 -3.98 -1.82
N ILE A 71 -11.47 -4.02 -0.90
CA ILE A 71 -10.31 -4.89 -0.97
C ILE A 71 -10.20 -5.67 0.34
N GLN A 72 -10.00 -6.99 0.26
CA GLN A 72 -9.83 -7.84 1.44
C GLN A 72 -8.54 -8.64 1.39
N LEU A 73 -8.16 -9.24 2.51
CA LEU A 73 -7.05 -10.18 2.62
C LEU A 73 -7.26 -11.15 3.79
N GLY A 74 -6.54 -12.27 3.75
CA GLY A 74 -6.53 -13.28 4.79
C GLY A 74 -5.15 -13.49 5.40
N ALA A 75 -5.09 -13.71 6.71
CA ALA A 75 -3.92 -14.26 7.38
C ALA A 75 -4.33 -15.35 8.38
N PHE A 76 -3.48 -16.37 8.51
CA PHE A 76 -3.69 -17.40 9.52
C PHE A 76 -3.24 -16.93 10.90
N GLU A 77 -3.90 -17.45 11.94
CA GLU A 77 -3.63 -17.15 13.35
C GLU A 77 -2.14 -17.24 13.73
N TRP A 78 -1.39 -18.17 13.14
CA TRP A 78 0.05 -18.34 13.40
C TRP A 78 0.92 -17.19 12.91
N ASN A 79 0.40 -16.28 12.08
CA ASN A 79 1.13 -15.13 11.54
C ASN A 79 0.61 -13.80 12.12
N PRO A 80 0.83 -13.55 13.43
CA PRO A 80 0.38 -12.31 14.06
C PRO A 80 1.14 -11.09 13.53
N GLY A 81 2.29 -11.27 12.87
CA GLY A 81 3.03 -10.20 12.21
C GLY A 81 2.27 -9.62 11.01
N ALA A 82 1.68 -10.48 10.18
CA ALA A 82 0.84 -10.06 9.06
C ALA A 82 -0.44 -9.36 9.55
N ILE A 83 -1.13 -9.93 10.55
CA ILE A 83 -2.36 -9.33 11.11
C ILE A 83 -2.09 -7.90 11.62
N ARG A 84 -1.04 -7.71 12.43
CA ARG A 84 -0.65 -6.38 12.92
C ARG A 84 -0.24 -5.42 11.82
N LEU A 85 0.37 -5.93 10.74
CA LEU A 85 0.70 -5.11 9.57
C LEU A 85 -0.59 -4.61 8.91
N TYR A 86 -1.56 -5.48 8.68
CA TYR A 86 -2.83 -5.14 8.03
C TYR A 86 -3.64 -4.13 8.84
N GLU A 87 -3.76 -4.35 10.16
CA GLU A 87 -4.41 -3.39 11.07
C GLU A 87 -3.72 -2.02 11.05
N ARG A 88 -2.38 -1.99 11.03
CA ARG A 88 -1.60 -0.74 10.93
C ARG A 88 -1.82 -0.01 9.61
N LEU A 89 -2.03 -0.75 8.52
CA LEU A 89 -2.40 -0.19 7.22
C LEU A 89 -3.86 0.25 7.17
N GLY A 90 -4.65 -0.03 8.20
CA GLY A 90 -6.04 0.41 8.31
C GLY A 90 -7.07 -0.55 7.77
N PHE A 91 -6.70 -1.82 7.55
CA PHE A 91 -7.70 -2.86 7.36
C PHE A 91 -8.45 -3.09 8.67
N VAL A 92 -9.75 -3.39 8.55
CA VAL A 92 -10.66 -3.67 9.66
C VAL A 92 -10.91 -5.17 9.71
N LEU A 93 -10.86 -5.75 10.92
CA LEU A 93 -11.22 -7.15 11.13
C LEU A 93 -12.71 -7.37 10.86
N GLU A 94 -13.02 -8.34 10.01
CA GLU A 94 -14.40 -8.64 9.63
C GLU A 94 -14.83 -10.04 10.01
N SER A 95 -13.91 -11.01 9.95
CA SER A 95 -14.24 -12.41 10.14
C SER A 95 -13.08 -13.20 10.76
N ARG A 96 -13.44 -14.21 11.56
CA ARG A 96 -12.56 -15.27 12.05
C ARG A 96 -13.20 -16.61 11.73
N LYS A 97 -12.65 -17.32 10.76
CA LYS A 97 -13.05 -18.69 10.43
C LYS A 97 -12.29 -19.66 11.32
N ARG A 98 -12.98 -20.20 12.33
CA ARG A 98 -12.42 -21.17 13.27
C ARG A 98 -12.07 -22.46 12.55
N GLU A 99 -10.92 -23.03 12.87
CA GLU A 99 -10.43 -24.32 12.37
C GLU A 99 -10.45 -24.42 10.83
N HIS A 100 -10.15 -23.31 10.15
CA HIS A 100 -10.28 -23.22 8.69
C HIS A 100 -9.25 -24.07 7.93
N LEU A 101 -8.05 -24.23 8.49
CA LEU A 101 -6.94 -24.88 7.81
C LEU A 101 -6.22 -25.90 8.71
N TRP A 102 -6.00 -27.12 8.22
CA TRP A 102 -5.20 -28.16 8.89
C TRP A 102 -3.76 -28.14 8.38
N VAL A 103 -2.80 -27.79 9.25
CA VAL A 103 -1.35 -27.78 8.96
C VAL A 103 -0.59 -28.21 10.21
N ASP A 104 0.43 -29.05 10.03
CA ASP A 104 1.33 -29.50 11.10
C ASP A 104 0.60 -30.14 12.30
N GLY A 105 -0.43 -30.94 12.03
CA GLY A 105 -1.14 -31.70 13.06
C GLY A 105 -2.12 -30.88 13.91
N ARG A 106 -2.42 -29.64 13.51
CA ARG A 106 -3.35 -28.74 14.19
C ARG A 106 -4.25 -27.99 13.20
N TYR A 107 -5.47 -27.69 13.62
CA TYR A 107 -6.34 -26.73 12.96
C TYR A 107 -6.00 -25.29 13.34
N TRP A 108 -6.03 -24.41 12.35
CA TRP A 108 -5.70 -23.01 12.47
C TRP A 108 -6.82 -22.12 11.94
N ASP A 109 -7.00 -21.00 12.60
CA ASP A 109 -8.02 -20.04 12.23
C ASP A 109 -7.54 -19.15 11.09
N LEU A 110 -8.46 -18.83 10.18
CA LEU A 110 -8.26 -17.80 9.16
C LEU A 110 -8.90 -16.49 9.63
N ILE A 111 -8.08 -15.45 9.70
CA ILE A 111 -8.48 -14.09 10.04
C ILE A 111 -8.62 -13.30 8.76
N GLU A 112 -9.80 -12.78 8.50
CA GLU A 112 -10.11 -11.99 7.30
C GLU A 112 -10.31 -10.53 7.68
N LEU A 113 -9.62 -9.66 6.95
CA LEU A 113 -9.72 -8.22 7.12
C LEU A 113 -10.08 -7.56 5.79
N GLY A 114 -10.85 -6.48 5.87
CA GLY A 114 -11.34 -5.72 4.72
C GLY A 114 -10.99 -4.24 4.83
N MET A 115 -10.98 -3.58 3.68
CA MET A 115 -10.90 -2.13 3.57
C MET A 115 -11.88 -1.67 2.50
N LEU A 116 -12.65 -0.63 2.82
CA LEU A 116 -13.58 0.02 1.91
C LEU A 116 -12.94 1.27 1.31
N GLU A 117 -13.40 1.65 0.11
CA GLU A 117 -12.87 2.78 -0.63
C GLU A 117 -12.87 4.09 0.18
N HIS A 118 -13.94 4.35 0.93
CA HIS A 118 -14.06 5.59 1.71
C HIS A 118 -13.09 5.62 2.90
N GLU A 119 -12.82 4.47 3.52
CA GLU A 119 -11.85 4.34 4.62
C GLU A 119 -10.43 4.59 4.09
N TRP A 120 -10.11 4.02 2.92
CA TRP A 120 -8.84 4.26 2.25
C TRP A 120 -8.67 5.73 1.86
N ARG A 121 -9.71 6.39 1.30
CA ARG A 121 -9.66 7.83 0.96
C ARG A 121 -9.45 8.69 2.20
N GLN A 122 -10.17 8.41 3.29
CA GLN A 122 -10.04 9.14 4.54
C GLN A 122 -8.63 9.02 5.13
N ARG A 123 -8.03 7.83 5.04
CA ARG A 123 -6.69 7.58 5.56
C ARG A 123 -5.60 8.20 4.69
N TYR A 124 -5.59 7.91 3.39
CA TYR A 124 -4.44 8.19 2.54
C TYR A 124 -4.59 9.42 1.66
N CYS A 125 -5.79 9.75 1.17
CA CYS A 125 -5.97 10.95 0.33
C CYS A 125 -6.04 12.23 1.16
N ALA A 126 -6.67 12.20 2.34
CA ALA A 126 -6.68 13.36 3.23
C ALA A 126 -5.28 13.70 3.77
N GLU A 127 -4.42 12.69 3.96
CA GLU A 127 -3.01 12.87 4.31
C GLU A 127 -2.22 13.51 3.14
N ASP A 128 -2.41 13.01 1.92
CA ASP A 128 -1.79 13.58 0.70
C ASP A 128 -2.18 15.04 0.46
N GLU A 129 -3.45 15.38 0.64
CA GLU A 129 -3.94 16.76 0.48
C GLU A 129 -3.39 17.71 1.55
N LYS A 130 -3.32 17.26 2.80
CA LYS A 130 -2.68 18.03 3.89
C LYS A 130 -1.18 18.20 3.67
N ALA A 131 -0.49 17.16 3.20
CA ALA A 131 0.94 17.22 2.87
C ALA A 131 1.21 18.18 1.70
N LYS A 132 0.38 18.15 0.65
CA LYS A 132 0.46 19.08 -0.49
C LYS A 132 0.13 20.52 -0.09
N ALA A 133 -0.88 20.73 0.76
CA ALA A 133 -1.21 22.06 1.28
C ALA A 133 -0.09 22.64 2.17
N GLY A 134 0.54 21.80 3.00
CA GLY A 134 1.70 22.20 3.80
C GLY A 134 2.94 22.52 2.96
N ALA A 135 3.21 21.75 1.91
CA ALA A 135 4.29 22.03 0.96
C ALA A 135 4.04 23.30 0.14
N ALA A 136 2.79 23.57 -0.26
CA ALA A 136 2.41 24.81 -0.95
C ALA A 136 2.55 26.04 -0.04
N ALA A 137 2.19 25.93 1.24
CA ALA A 137 2.39 27.01 2.22
C ALA A 137 3.86 27.30 2.51
N ALA A 138 4.74 26.30 2.45
CA ALA A 138 6.19 26.47 2.61
C ALA A 138 6.91 27.02 1.36
N GLY A 139 6.27 26.99 0.18
CA GLY A 139 6.81 27.49 -1.09
C GLY A 139 6.49 28.95 -1.41
N SER A 140 5.67 29.63 -0.60
CA SER A 140 5.29 31.04 -0.76
C SER A 140 6.09 31.96 0.16
N GLY A 141 7.42 31.79 0.18
CA GLY A 141 8.33 32.82 0.69
C GLY A 141 8.75 33.70 -0.47
N ASP A 142 8.09 34.84 -0.64
CA ASP A 142 8.50 35.87 -1.60
C ASP A 142 9.98 36.22 -1.41
N VAL A 143 10.82 35.80 -2.35
CA VAL A 143 12.16 36.37 -2.49
C VAL A 143 11.95 37.78 -3.04
N GLN A 144 11.82 38.76 -2.15
CA GLN A 144 11.99 40.17 -2.52
C GLN A 144 13.44 40.36 -2.96
N VAL A 145 13.66 40.31 -4.28
CA VAL A 145 14.89 40.80 -4.88
C VAL A 145 14.84 42.32 -4.76
N ASP A 146 15.57 42.86 -3.79
CA ASP A 146 15.76 44.29 -3.62
C ASP A 146 16.64 44.83 -4.77
N VAL A 147 16.00 45.50 -5.72
CA VAL A 147 16.61 45.96 -6.98
C VAL A 147 17.40 47.27 -6.85
N ASN A 148 17.58 47.80 -5.63
CA ASN A 148 18.13 49.15 -5.42
C ASN A 148 19.57 49.23 -4.91
N LYS A 149 20.39 48.19 -5.07
CA LYS A 149 21.85 48.29 -4.86
C LYS A 149 22.60 48.45 -6.16
N THR A 150 22.42 49.60 -6.80
CA THR A 150 23.33 50.10 -7.84
C THR A 150 23.84 51.48 -7.45
N GLY A 151 25.12 51.52 -7.09
CA GLY A 151 26.00 52.68 -7.24
C GLY A 151 26.52 53.30 -5.94
N PRO A 152 27.55 54.17 -6.04
CA PRO A 152 28.43 54.42 -7.19
C PRO A 152 29.74 53.62 -7.16
#